data_AF-A0A3S0KJ60-F1
#
_entry.id   AF-A0A3S0KJ60-F1
#
_cell.length_a   1.000
_cell.length_b   1.000
_cell.length_c   1.000
_cell.angle_alpha   90.00
_cell.angle_beta   90.00
_cell.angle_gamma   90.00
#
_symmetry.space_group_name_H-M   'P 1'
#
loop_
_entity.id
_entity.type
_entity.pdbx_description
1 polymer ?
#
loop_
_entity_poly.entity_id
_entity_poly.type
_entity_poly.pdbx_seq_one_letter_code
_entity_poly.pdbx_strand_id
1 'polypeptide(L)'
;MPIIQSVARSLEILELFDENTRELSIKEISNRLDLHKSTVHSLLKTLMHYGYIAQNTTTSDYHLGWKLYERGNLVTSQLDLRAIARKHLEKLNQQTNNTVHLVQLLGNEAVYIDKINGTGTLVVQSRIGKRVQLHSSAVGKVLAAHLDEKDFNKIFSGYQFIKRTQRSIESMEEFLEEIKKVRMNHFAIDNEENEEGVICYALPIRDYTKKVTAAVSVSTPKAIFNEEIAESNKKYLKLCVDYISKELGYTECSISKRDLA
;
A
#
# COMPACT_ATOMS: atom_id res chain seq x y z
N MET A 1 -10.47 0.07 -29.93
CA MET A 1 -9.25 0.40 -30.71
C MET A 1 -8.30 -0.79 -30.65
N PRO A 2 -7.70 -1.21 -31.77
CA PRO A 2 -6.76 -2.33 -31.78
C PRO A 2 -5.46 -1.97 -31.05
N ILE A 3 -4.86 -2.95 -30.37
CA ILE A 3 -3.55 -2.81 -29.73
C ILE A 3 -2.47 -2.71 -30.81
N ILE A 4 -1.61 -1.69 -30.72
CA ILE A 4 -0.47 -1.54 -31.63
C ILE A 4 0.63 -2.53 -31.21
N GLN A 5 0.81 -3.57 -32.01
CA GLN A 5 1.67 -4.73 -31.70
C GLN A 5 3.12 -4.37 -31.37
N SER A 6 3.73 -3.41 -32.07
CA SER A 6 5.11 -2.99 -31.80
C SER A 6 5.27 -2.33 -30.43
N VAL A 7 4.29 -1.54 -30.00
CA VAL A 7 4.28 -0.90 -28.67
C VAL A 7 4.07 -1.96 -27.59
N ALA A 8 3.10 -2.85 -27.78
CA ALA A 8 2.84 -3.94 -26.84
C ALA A 8 4.08 -4.81 -26.62
N ARG A 9 4.71 -5.29 -27.69
CA ARG A 9 5.94 -6.10 -27.61
C ARG A 9 7.11 -5.37 -26.96
N SER A 10 7.22 -4.05 -27.16
CA SER A 10 8.25 -3.23 -26.50
C SER A 10 8.05 -3.19 -24.98
N LEU A 11 6.79 -3.08 -24.52
CA LEU A 11 6.46 -3.12 -23.09
C LEU A 11 6.65 -4.53 -22.52
N GLU A 12 6.23 -5.57 -23.23
CA GLU A 12 6.43 -6.97 -22.83
C GLU A 12 7.91 -7.31 -22.63
N ILE A 13 8.83 -6.73 -23.42
CA ILE A 13 10.28 -6.86 -23.18
C ILE A 13 10.68 -6.29 -21.82
N LEU A 14 10.17 -5.12 -21.43
CA LEU A 14 10.48 -4.50 -20.13
C LEU A 14 9.98 -5.35 -18.96
N GLU A 15 8.83 -5.99 -19.12
CA GLU A 15 8.23 -6.88 -18.11
C GLU A 15 8.97 -8.21 -17.93
N LEU A 16 9.96 -8.55 -18.78
CA LEU A 16 10.78 -9.76 -18.61
C LEU A 16 11.84 -9.63 -17.50
N PHE A 17 12.11 -8.40 -17.05
CA PHE A 17 13.14 -8.10 -16.05
C PHE A 17 12.51 -7.97 -14.66
N ASP A 18 13.14 -8.59 -13.67
CA ASP A 18 12.70 -8.54 -12.27
C ASP A 18 13.90 -8.62 -11.30
N GLU A 19 13.63 -8.71 -10.00
CA GLU A 19 14.68 -8.75 -8.97
C GLU A 19 15.64 -9.94 -9.12
N ASN A 20 15.17 -11.05 -9.67
CA ASN A 20 15.90 -12.28 -9.91
C ASN A 20 16.48 -12.38 -11.34
N THR A 21 15.88 -11.67 -12.29
CA THR A 21 16.25 -11.65 -13.72
C THR A 21 16.65 -10.24 -14.14
N ARG A 22 17.90 -9.85 -13.87
CA ARG A 22 18.38 -8.49 -14.12
C ARG A 22 19.03 -8.28 -15.49
N GLU A 23 19.56 -9.33 -16.08
CA GLU A 23 20.15 -9.32 -17.43
C GLU A 23 19.59 -10.48 -18.25
N LEU A 24 19.40 -10.27 -19.56
CA LEU A 24 18.91 -11.28 -20.50
C LEU A 24 19.59 -11.17 -21.86
N SER A 25 19.98 -12.32 -22.42
CA SER A 25 20.46 -12.40 -23.79
C SER A 25 19.32 -12.24 -24.81
N ILE A 26 19.65 -11.83 -26.04
CA ILE A 26 18.66 -11.75 -27.13
C ILE A 26 17.97 -13.10 -27.41
N LYS A 27 18.68 -14.22 -27.17
CA LYS A 27 18.14 -15.56 -27.35
C LYS A 27 17.06 -15.85 -26.31
N GLU A 28 17.28 -15.47 -25.05
CA GLU A 28 16.29 -15.66 -23.99
C GLU A 28 15.05 -14.79 -24.21
N ILE A 29 15.23 -13.52 -24.59
CA ILE A 29 14.11 -12.62 -24.89
C ILE A 29 13.29 -13.15 -26.07
N SER A 30 13.96 -13.57 -27.15
CA SER A 30 13.34 -14.20 -28.33
C SER A 30 12.53 -15.44 -27.98
N ASN A 31 13.08 -16.32 -27.14
CA ASN A 31 12.40 -17.53 -26.70
C ASN A 31 11.21 -17.24 -25.76
N ARG A 32 11.35 -16.30 -24.82
CA ARG A 32 10.30 -15.98 -23.84
C ARG A 32 9.08 -15.31 -24.48
N LEU A 33 9.29 -14.51 -25.52
CA LEU A 33 8.23 -13.78 -26.22
C LEU A 33 7.72 -14.48 -27.48
N ASP A 34 8.31 -15.62 -27.86
CA ASP A 34 8.05 -16.33 -29.13
C ASP A 34 8.17 -15.40 -30.36
N LEU A 35 9.28 -14.64 -30.41
CA LEU A 35 9.55 -13.68 -31.47
C LEU A 35 10.86 -14.01 -32.17
N HIS A 36 10.91 -13.80 -33.49
CA HIS A 36 12.17 -13.88 -34.24
C HIS A 36 13.22 -12.90 -33.71
N LYS A 37 14.48 -13.33 -33.68
CA LYS A 37 15.62 -12.51 -33.20
C LYS A 37 15.73 -11.16 -33.90
N SER A 38 15.44 -11.07 -35.20
CA SER A 38 15.47 -9.82 -35.96
C SER A 38 14.44 -8.80 -35.47
N THR A 39 13.25 -9.29 -35.08
CA THR A 39 12.19 -8.47 -34.48
C THR A 39 12.62 -7.97 -33.11
N VAL A 40 13.09 -8.87 -32.24
CA VAL A 40 13.56 -8.51 -30.89
C VAL A 40 14.71 -7.51 -30.96
N HIS A 41 15.68 -7.74 -31.85
CA HIS A 41 16.80 -6.82 -32.07
C HIS A 41 16.32 -5.40 -32.45
N SER A 42 15.31 -5.30 -33.34
CA SER A 42 14.78 -3.99 -33.75
C SER A 42 14.06 -3.26 -32.61
N LEU A 43 13.31 -3.99 -31.78
CA LEU A 43 12.65 -3.44 -30.59
C LEU A 43 13.69 -3.00 -29.55
N LEU A 44 14.68 -3.84 -29.24
CA LEU A 44 15.77 -3.53 -28.31
C LEU A 44 16.57 -2.32 -28.77
N LYS A 45 16.93 -2.24 -30.05
CA LYS A 45 17.63 -1.07 -30.62
C LYS A 45 16.83 0.22 -30.41
N THR A 46 15.51 0.17 -30.56
CA THR A 46 14.62 1.31 -30.32
C THR A 46 14.59 1.67 -28.84
N LEU A 47 14.37 0.70 -27.95
CA LEU A 47 14.37 0.92 -26.49
C LEU A 47 15.71 1.45 -25.98
N MET A 48 16.82 0.97 -26.53
CA MET A 48 18.18 1.44 -26.24
C MET A 48 18.40 2.87 -26.71
N HIS A 49 17.93 3.22 -27.92
CA HIS A 49 18.02 4.57 -28.45
C HIS A 49 17.33 5.59 -27.51
N TYR A 50 16.21 5.22 -26.89
CA TYR A 50 15.51 6.04 -25.90
C TYR A 50 15.99 5.84 -24.44
N GLY A 51 16.95 4.94 -24.20
CA GLY A 51 17.55 4.70 -22.89
C GLY A 51 16.72 3.86 -21.92
N TYR A 52 15.63 3.21 -22.37
CA TYR A 52 14.80 2.31 -21.56
C TYR A 52 15.45 0.93 -21.34
N ILE A 53 16.30 0.51 -22.27
CA ILE A 53 17.16 -0.68 -22.16
C ILE A 53 18.60 -0.24 -22.36
N ALA A 54 19.54 -0.94 -21.73
CA ALA A 54 20.97 -0.84 -22.00
C ALA A 54 21.56 -2.23 -22.23
N GLN A 55 22.77 -2.28 -22.76
CA GLN A 55 23.46 -3.53 -23.08
C GLN A 55 24.79 -3.59 -22.33
N ASN A 56 25.03 -4.70 -21.65
CA ASN A 56 26.28 -4.99 -20.98
C ASN A 56 27.38 -5.17 -22.04
N THR A 57 28.44 -4.37 -21.95
CA THR A 57 29.53 -4.34 -22.95
C THR A 57 30.39 -5.60 -22.95
N THR A 58 30.34 -6.40 -21.88
CA THR A 58 31.14 -7.62 -21.74
C THR A 58 30.37 -8.87 -22.15
N THR A 59 29.11 -8.99 -21.74
CA THR A 59 28.28 -10.18 -22.01
C THR A 59 27.40 -10.03 -23.24
N SER A 60 27.18 -8.80 -23.73
CA SER A 60 26.17 -8.46 -24.75
C SER A 60 24.72 -8.71 -24.32
N ASP A 61 24.49 -8.98 -23.03
CA ASP A 61 23.15 -9.12 -22.46
C ASP A 61 22.51 -7.76 -22.22
N TYR A 62 21.18 -7.73 -22.22
CA TYR A 62 20.37 -6.53 -22.08
C TYR A 62 19.87 -6.40 -20.65
N HIS A 63 19.74 -5.17 -20.17
CA HIS A 63 19.17 -4.86 -18.86
C HIS A 63 18.35 -3.56 -18.91
N LEU A 64 17.57 -3.31 -17.85
CA LEU A 64 16.81 -2.06 -17.73
C LEU A 64 17.75 -0.84 -17.72
N GLY A 65 17.41 0.17 -18.52
CA GLY A 65 18.19 1.40 -18.66
C GLY A 65 17.77 2.50 -17.67
N TRP A 66 18.63 3.50 -17.49
CA TRP A 66 18.44 4.60 -16.53
C TRP A 66 17.19 5.45 -16.78
N LYS A 67 16.65 5.45 -18.01
CA LYS A 67 15.44 6.22 -18.33
C LYS A 67 14.24 5.77 -17.49
N LEU A 68 14.16 4.49 -17.13
CA LEU A 68 13.10 3.96 -16.27
C LEU A 68 13.19 4.53 -14.84
N TYR A 69 14.41 4.72 -14.32
CA TYR A 69 14.61 5.38 -13.03
C TYR A 69 14.20 6.85 -13.08
N GLU A 70 14.60 7.58 -14.13
CA GLU A 70 14.19 8.98 -14.34
C GLU A 70 12.65 9.13 -14.38
N ARG A 71 11.97 8.27 -15.15
CA ARG A 71 10.51 8.28 -15.26
C ARG A 71 9.84 7.81 -13.98
N GLY A 72 10.37 6.79 -13.32
CA GLY A 72 9.89 6.32 -12.02
C GLY A 72 9.96 7.43 -10.96
N ASN A 73 11.09 8.12 -10.86
CA ASN A 73 11.25 9.26 -9.95
C ASN A 73 10.28 10.42 -10.25
N LEU A 74 10.03 10.70 -11.53
CA LEU A 74 9.07 11.73 -11.90
C LEU A 74 7.65 11.35 -11.44
N VAL A 75 7.26 10.09 -11.62
CA VAL A 75 5.96 9.58 -11.14
C VAL A 75 5.90 9.64 -9.61
N THR A 76 6.91 9.12 -8.91
CA THR A 76 6.90 9.07 -7.43
C THR A 76 6.95 10.47 -6.80
N SER A 77 7.65 11.43 -7.42
CA SER A 77 7.66 12.83 -6.96
C SER A 77 6.29 13.53 -7.06
N GLN A 78 5.37 12.99 -7.86
CA GLN A 78 4.00 13.52 -8.05
C GLN A 78 2.95 12.77 -7.22
N LEU A 79 3.30 11.64 -6.59
CA LEU A 79 2.37 10.87 -5.77
C LEU A 79 2.20 11.54 -4.40
N ASP A 80 1.40 12.60 -4.35
CA ASP A 80 0.83 13.07 -3.09
C ASP A 80 -0.26 12.08 -2.65
N LEU A 81 0.13 11.13 -1.80
CA LEU A 81 -0.76 10.12 -1.21
C LEU A 81 -2.05 10.74 -0.67
N ARG A 82 -1.96 11.92 -0.03
CA ARG A 82 -3.12 12.60 0.53
C ARG A 82 -4.06 13.06 -0.58
N ALA A 83 -3.54 13.66 -1.65
CA ALA A 83 -4.35 14.10 -2.79
C ALA A 83 -5.05 12.92 -3.49
N ILE A 84 -4.34 11.80 -3.67
CA ILE A 84 -4.90 10.58 -4.27
C ILE A 84 -6.00 9.99 -3.38
N ALA A 85 -5.74 9.89 -2.08
CA ALA A 85 -6.66 9.30 -1.12
C ALA A 85 -7.92 10.15 -0.91
N ARG A 86 -7.82 11.48 -1.01
CA ARG A 86 -8.88 12.41 -0.60
C ARG A 86 -10.26 12.06 -1.14
N LYS A 87 -10.39 11.86 -2.45
CA LYS A 87 -11.68 11.54 -3.09
C LYS A 87 -12.27 10.21 -2.59
N HIS A 88 -11.42 9.24 -2.27
CA HIS A 88 -11.84 7.92 -1.78
C HIS A 88 -12.22 7.97 -0.30
N LEU A 89 -11.53 8.78 0.49
CA LEU A 89 -11.89 9.06 1.88
C LEU A 89 -13.25 9.78 1.94
N GLU A 90 -13.49 10.76 1.07
CA GLU A 90 -14.77 11.48 0.98
C GLU A 90 -15.92 10.52 0.66
N LYS A 91 -15.71 9.62 -0.30
CA LYS A 91 -16.69 8.57 -0.62
C LYS A 91 -16.93 7.63 0.56
N LEU A 92 -15.87 7.19 1.25
CA LEU A 92 -15.99 6.34 2.44
C LEU A 92 -16.79 7.02 3.56
N ASN A 93 -16.49 8.29 3.83
CA ASN A 93 -17.20 9.10 4.80
C ASN A 93 -18.69 9.26 4.41
N GLN A 94 -19.00 9.53 3.14
CA GLN A 94 -20.38 9.62 2.66
C GLN A 94 -21.17 8.31 2.79
N GLN A 95 -20.52 7.16 2.57
CA GLN A 95 -21.18 5.85 2.68
C GLN A 95 -21.41 5.43 4.14
N THR A 96 -20.55 5.86 5.06
CA THR A 96 -20.56 5.39 6.45
C THR A 96 -21.08 6.43 7.45
N ASN A 97 -21.12 7.72 7.06
CA ASN A 97 -21.31 8.89 7.93
C ASN A 97 -20.35 8.97 9.14
N ASN A 98 -19.30 8.14 9.14
CA ASN A 98 -18.35 8.02 10.22
C ASN A 98 -17.10 8.86 9.95
N THR A 99 -16.37 9.19 11.01
CA THR A 99 -15.08 9.89 10.86
C THR A 99 -14.08 8.94 10.20
N VAL A 100 -13.34 9.44 9.22
CA VAL A 100 -12.28 8.68 8.56
C VAL A 100 -10.93 9.37 8.72
N HIS A 101 -9.89 8.55 8.83
CA HIS A 101 -8.51 9.02 8.99
C HIS A 101 -7.60 8.35 7.98
N LEU A 102 -6.61 9.11 7.53
CA LEU A 102 -5.46 8.61 6.79
C LEU A 102 -4.22 8.84 7.64
N VAL A 103 -3.46 7.77 7.90
CA VAL A 103 -2.27 7.79 8.74
C VAL A 103 -1.10 7.19 8.00
N GLN A 104 0.04 7.84 8.09
CA GLN A 104 1.30 7.39 7.53
C GLN A 104 2.38 7.36 8.62
N LEU A 105 3.34 6.45 8.47
CA LEU A 105 4.54 6.42 9.28
C LEU A 105 5.55 7.44 8.74
N LEU A 106 5.88 8.45 9.54
CA LEU A 106 6.89 9.45 9.23
C LEU A 106 8.07 9.27 10.20
N GLY A 107 9.16 8.69 9.70
CA GLY A 107 10.26 8.23 10.54
C GLY A 107 9.80 7.10 11.46
N ASN A 108 9.80 7.33 12.77
CA ASN A 108 9.40 6.35 13.78
C ASN A 108 7.99 6.58 14.34
N GLU A 109 7.24 7.54 13.78
CA GLU A 109 5.97 8.00 14.37
C GLU A 109 4.83 7.88 13.36
N ALA A 110 3.68 7.38 13.81
CA ALA A 110 2.47 7.41 13.00
C ALA A 110 1.79 8.78 13.14
N VAL A 111 1.45 9.40 12.00
CA VAL A 111 0.93 10.77 11.93
C VAL A 111 -0.35 10.80 11.09
N TYR A 112 -1.38 11.49 11.59
CA TYR A 112 -2.57 11.79 10.81
C TYR A 112 -2.23 12.76 9.67
N ILE A 113 -2.31 12.30 8.43
CA ILE A 113 -2.04 13.13 7.25
C ILE A 113 -3.33 13.63 6.57
N ASP A 114 -4.47 12.96 6.79
CA ASP A 114 -5.77 13.50 6.43
C ASP A 114 -6.88 13.05 7.40
N LYS A 115 -7.97 13.82 7.41
CA LYS A 115 -9.16 13.55 8.21
C LYS A 115 -10.41 14.07 7.49
N ILE A 116 -11.50 13.31 7.59
CA ILE A 116 -12.84 13.80 7.26
C ILE A 116 -13.75 13.47 8.44
N ASN A 117 -14.41 14.48 8.97
CA ASN A 117 -15.30 14.32 10.11
C ASN A 117 -16.59 13.61 9.68
N GLY A 118 -17.07 12.70 10.52
CA GLY A 118 -18.43 12.19 10.42
C GLY A 118 -19.45 13.28 10.77
N THR A 119 -20.72 12.99 10.51
CA THR A 119 -21.85 13.90 10.79
C THR A 119 -22.47 13.67 12.18
N GLY A 120 -21.99 12.67 12.92
CA GLY A 120 -22.46 12.36 14.27
C GLY A 120 -21.96 13.33 15.35
N THR A 121 -22.57 13.25 16.53
CA THR A 121 -22.29 14.13 17.69
C THR A 121 -20.96 13.82 18.39
N LEU A 122 -20.39 12.63 18.19
CA LEU A 122 -19.10 12.27 18.78
C LEU A 122 -17.95 12.85 17.95
N VAL A 123 -17.26 13.83 18.53
CA VAL A 123 -16.07 14.44 17.92
C VAL A 123 -14.82 13.68 18.37
N VAL A 124 -14.29 12.84 17.50
CA VAL A 124 -12.99 12.18 17.74
C VAL A 124 -11.90 13.26 17.82
N GLN A 125 -11.19 13.35 18.95
CA GLN A 125 -10.17 14.37 19.25
C GLN A 125 -8.84 14.15 18.51
N SER A 126 -8.91 14.19 17.18
CA SER A 126 -7.81 14.01 16.22
C SER A 126 -7.70 15.22 15.29
N ARG A 127 -6.46 15.56 14.91
CA ARG A 127 -6.16 16.64 13.95
C ARG A 127 -5.00 16.23 13.05
N ILE A 128 -4.98 16.74 11.82
CA ILE A 128 -3.87 16.54 10.88
C ILE A 128 -2.56 17.03 11.53
N GLY A 129 -1.47 16.28 11.33
CA GLY A 129 -0.17 16.50 11.94
C GLY A 129 -0.02 16.00 13.39
N LYS A 130 -1.10 15.53 14.03
CA LYS A 130 -1.01 14.91 15.36
C LYS A 130 -0.48 13.47 15.24
N ARG A 131 0.35 13.08 16.21
CA ARG A 131 0.84 11.71 16.37
C ARG A 131 -0.26 10.79 16.88
N VAL A 132 -0.25 9.55 16.43
CA VAL A 132 -1.13 8.49 16.92
C VAL A 132 -0.31 7.35 17.51
N GLN A 133 -0.84 6.72 18.56
CA GLN A 133 -0.18 5.60 19.22
C GLN A 133 -0.25 4.33 18.36
N LEU A 134 0.88 3.67 18.20
CA LEU A 134 0.98 2.44 17.41
C LEU A 134 0.27 1.26 18.10
N HIS A 135 0.30 1.21 19.43
CA HIS A 135 -0.24 0.08 20.19
C HIS A 135 -1.75 0.12 20.38
N SER A 136 -2.34 1.30 20.57
CA SER A 136 -3.75 1.42 20.97
C SER A 136 -4.68 1.82 19.83
N SER A 137 -4.18 2.23 18.66
CA SER A 137 -5.04 2.68 17.55
C SER A 137 -5.08 1.65 16.42
N ALA A 138 -6.25 1.50 15.77
CA ALA A 138 -6.40 0.53 14.68
C ALA A 138 -5.38 0.79 13.54
N VAL A 139 -5.24 2.04 13.10
CA VAL A 139 -4.25 2.43 12.09
C VAL A 139 -2.81 2.17 12.54
N GLY A 140 -2.51 2.43 13.81
CA GLY A 140 -1.19 2.17 14.38
C GLY A 140 -0.85 0.69 14.37
N LYS A 141 -1.80 -0.16 14.78
CA LYS A 141 -1.66 -1.62 14.75
C LYS A 141 -1.45 -2.14 13.34
N VAL A 142 -2.19 -1.62 12.35
CA VAL A 142 -1.99 -1.95 10.93
C VAL A 142 -0.58 -1.59 10.46
N LEU A 143 -0.10 -0.38 10.76
CA LEU A 143 1.23 0.07 10.35
C LEU A 143 2.32 -0.80 11.00
N ALA A 144 2.25 -0.99 12.32
CA ALA A 144 3.21 -1.80 13.06
C ALA A 144 3.23 -3.27 12.60
N ALA A 145 2.06 -3.82 12.22
CA ALA A 145 1.97 -5.19 11.74
C ALA A 145 2.75 -5.45 10.45
N HIS A 146 2.99 -4.41 9.64
CA HIS A 146 3.63 -4.53 8.34
C HIS A 146 5.06 -3.99 8.29
N LEU A 147 5.62 -3.60 9.44
CA LEU A 147 7.04 -3.28 9.56
C LEU A 147 7.89 -4.54 9.37
N ASP A 148 9.07 -4.35 8.75
CA ASP A 148 10.11 -5.36 8.83
C ASP A 148 10.70 -5.42 10.25
N GLU A 149 11.42 -6.50 10.55
CA GLU A 149 11.95 -6.75 11.89
C GLU A 149 12.89 -5.64 12.36
N LYS A 150 13.67 -5.06 11.44
CA LYS A 150 14.63 -4.00 11.75
C LYS A 150 13.91 -2.71 12.15
N ASP A 151 12.94 -2.28 11.37
CA ASP A 151 12.16 -1.06 11.62
C ASP A 151 11.25 -1.24 12.83
N PHE A 152 10.66 -2.42 13.02
CA PHE A 152 9.89 -2.76 14.22
C PHE A 152 10.77 -2.62 15.46
N ASN A 153 11.92 -3.30 15.51
CA ASN A 153 12.82 -3.23 16.66
C ASN A 153 13.31 -1.80 16.92
N LYS A 154 13.59 -1.02 15.88
CA LYS A 154 14.00 0.38 15.99
C LYS A 154 12.90 1.26 16.61
N ILE A 155 11.65 1.09 16.20
CA ILE A 155 10.51 1.89 16.68
C ILE A 155 10.11 1.48 18.10
N PHE A 156 10.15 0.18 18.37
CA PHE A 156 9.67 -0.38 19.63
C PHE A 156 10.75 -0.47 20.72
N SER A 157 12.01 -0.18 20.40
CA SER A 157 13.09 0.00 21.38
C SER A 157 12.78 1.20 22.30
N GLY A 158 12.51 0.93 23.57
CA GLY A 158 12.14 1.96 24.55
C GLY A 158 10.73 2.54 24.36
N TYR A 159 9.87 1.87 23.58
CA TYR A 159 8.50 2.32 23.37
C TYR A 159 7.67 2.21 24.66
N GLN A 160 6.90 3.26 24.94
CA GLN A 160 6.04 3.33 26.12
C GLN A 160 4.60 2.98 25.75
N PHE A 161 4.09 1.90 26.36
CA PHE A 161 2.70 1.48 26.26
C PHE A 161 1.84 2.29 27.23
N ILE A 162 1.45 3.49 26.80
CA ILE A 162 0.66 4.41 27.62
C ILE A 162 -0.79 3.91 27.69
N LYS A 163 -1.23 3.52 28.88
CA LYS A 163 -2.64 3.22 29.17
C LYS A 163 -3.51 4.48 28.96
N ARG A 164 -4.32 4.48 27.90
CA ARG A 164 -5.26 5.58 27.58
C ARG A 164 -6.67 5.30 28.09
N THR A 165 -7.04 4.02 28.13
CA THR A 165 -8.33 3.50 28.59
C THR A 165 -8.09 2.21 29.37
N GLN A 166 -9.15 1.64 29.95
CA GLN A 166 -9.06 0.32 30.59
C GLN A 166 -8.82 -0.84 29.62
N ARG A 167 -8.90 -0.60 28.31
CA ARG A 167 -8.69 -1.61 27.26
C ARG A 167 -7.42 -1.41 26.46
N SER A 168 -6.64 -0.37 26.75
CA SER A 168 -5.37 -0.16 26.07
C SER A 168 -4.46 -1.39 26.24
N ILE A 169 -3.71 -1.71 25.18
CA ILE A 169 -2.63 -2.69 25.24
C ILE A 169 -1.47 -2.09 26.05
N GLU A 170 -1.03 -2.77 27.11
CA GLU A 170 -0.09 -2.19 28.09
C GLU A 170 1.31 -2.81 28.04
N SER A 171 1.51 -3.83 27.21
CA SER A 171 2.79 -4.54 27.12
C SER A 171 3.17 -4.93 25.70
N MET A 172 4.46 -5.21 25.51
CA MET A 172 4.99 -5.70 24.23
C MET A 172 4.41 -7.07 23.89
N GLU A 173 4.26 -7.94 24.88
CA GLU A 173 3.76 -9.29 24.74
C GLU A 173 2.32 -9.29 24.20
N GLU A 174 1.43 -8.51 24.83
CA GLU A 174 0.06 -8.31 24.37
C GLU A 174 0.00 -7.71 22.96
N PHE A 175 0.87 -6.72 22.71
CA PHE A 175 0.93 -6.05 21.42
C PHE A 175 1.36 -7.01 20.30
N LEU A 176 2.36 -7.86 20.53
CA LEU A 176 2.80 -8.85 19.54
C LEU A 176 1.70 -9.86 19.22
N GLU A 177 0.91 -10.30 20.20
CA GLU A 177 -0.25 -11.16 19.95
C GLU A 177 -1.31 -10.46 19.10
N GLU A 178 -1.55 -9.17 19.37
CA GLU A 178 -2.47 -8.38 18.57
C GLU A 178 -1.96 -8.19 17.13
N ILE A 179 -0.66 -7.92 16.94
CA ILE A 179 -0.04 -7.83 15.62
C ILE A 179 -0.20 -9.13 14.82
N LYS A 180 -0.07 -10.30 15.46
CA LYS A 180 -0.32 -11.59 14.79
C LYS A 180 -1.76 -11.67 14.27
N LYS A 181 -2.75 -11.26 15.06
CA LYS A 181 -4.16 -11.22 14.63
C LYS A 181 -4.36 -10.26 13.46
N VAL A 182 -3.74 -9.07 13.50
CA VAL A 182 -3.82 -8.10 12.41
C VAL A 182 -3.24 -8.67 11.11
N ARG A 183 -2.11 -9.38 11.18
CA ARG A 183 -1.51 -10.06 10.02
C ARG A 183 -2.41 -11.15 9.45
N MET A 184 -3.04 -11.95 10.32
CA MET A 184 -3.92 -13.05 9.92
C MET A 184 -5.25 -12.56 9.33
N ASN A 185 -5.84 -11.53 9.93
CA ASN A 185 -7.16 -11.02 9.53
C ASN A 185 -7.07 -9.95 8.43
N HIS A 186 -5.88 -9.40 8.19
CA HIS A 186 -5.60 -8.29 7.27
C HIS A 186 -6.22 -6.94 7.64
N PHE A 187 -6.85 -6.81 8.81
CA PHE A 187 -7.34 -5.55 9.37
C PHE A 187 -7.07 -5.49 10.87
N ALA A 188 -7.08 -4.29 11.44
CA ALA A 188 -7.04 -4.09 12.88
C ALA A 188 -8.34 -3.49 13.40
N ILE A 189 -8.64 -3.77 14.67
CA ILE A 189 -9.74 -3.17 15.42
C ILE A 189 -9.13 -2.42 16.59
N ASP A 190 -9.56 -1.19 16.84
CA ASP A 190 -9.39 -0.53 18.14
C ASP A 190 -10.76 -0.55 18.81
N ASN A 191 -10.92 -1.36 19.86
CA ASN A 191 -12.19 -1.53 20.56
C ASN A 191 -12.17 -0.79 21.91
N GLU A 192 -12.20 0.54 21.81
CA GLU A 192 -12.10 1.46 22.95
C GLU A 192 -10.72 1.42 23.62
N GLU A 193 -9.66 1.10 22.87
CA GLU A 193 -8.27 1.01 23.35
C GLU A 193 -7.60 2.39 23.36
N ASN A 194 -7.90 3.24 22.38
CA ASN A 194 -7.32 4.59 22.26
C ASN A 194 -8.19 5.69 22.90
N GLU A 195 -9.52 5.55 22.80
CA GLU A 195 -10.51 6.52 23.27
C GLU A 195 -11.78 5.75 23.70
N GLU A 196 -12.29 6.03 24.89
CA GLU A 196 -13.50 5.36 25.40
C GLU A 196 -14.73 5.71 24.54
N GLY A 197 -15.60 4.73 24.31
CA GLY A 197 -16.80 4.94 23.49
C GLY A 197 -16.55 5.04 21.98
N VAL A 198 -15.34 4.73 21.49
CA VAL A 198 -15.00 4.70 20.06
C VAL A 198 -14.53 3.30 19.66
N ILE A 199 -15.06 2.77 18.55
CA ILE A 199 -14.53 1.59 17.87
C ILE A 199 -14.01 1.99 16.50
N CYS A 200 -12.78 1.60 16.16
CA CYS A 200 -12.22 1.83 14.84
C CYS A 200 -11.87 0.52 14.14
N TYR A 201 -12.10 0.49 12.83
CA TYR A 201 -11.50 -0.53 11.93
C TYR A 201 -10.46 0.15 11.05
N ALA A 202 -9.35 -0.53 10.80
CA ALA A 202 -8.30 -0.05 9.91
C ALA A 202 -7.79 -1.11 8.94
N LEU A 203 -7.42 -0.67 7.74
CA LEU A 203 -6.89 -1.49 6.66
C LEU A 203 -5.64 -0.82 6.04
N PRO A 204 -4.64 -1.61 5.57
CA PRO A 204 -3.38 -1.08 5.04
C PRO A 204 -3.50 -0.62 3.59
N ILE A 205 -2.95 0.54 3.26
CA ILE A 205 -2.71 0.98 1.88
C ILE A 205 -1.34 0.46 1.42
N ARG A 206 -1.31 -0.17 0.26
CA ARG A 206 -0.08 -0.64 -0.39
C ARG A 206 0.22 0.16 -1.64
N ASP A 207 1.50 0.36 -1.93
CA ASP A 207 1.96 0.97 -3.17
C ASP A 207 2.48 -0.07 -4.17
N TYR A 208 3.01 0.40 -5.30
CA TYR A 208 3.64 -0.43 -6.33
C TYR A 208 4.78 -1.34 -5.83
N THR A 209 5.40 -1.04 -4.68
CA THR A 209 6.42 -1.90 -4.05
C THR A 209 5.82 -3.02 -3.21
N LYS A 210 4.47 -3.10 -3.13
CA LYS A 210 3.69 -4.03 -2.29
C LYS A 210 3.85 -3.80 -0.79
N LYS A 211 4.63 -2.80 -0.37
CA LYS A 211 4.80 -2.41 1.03
C LYS A 211 3.60 -1.58 1.50
N VAL A 212 3.32 -1.65 2.80
CA VAL A 212 2.31 -0.80 3.42
C VAL A 212 2.90 0.59 3.64
N THR A 213 2.34 1.59 2.97
CA THR A 213 2.81 2.99 3.04
C THR A 213 1.95 3.84 3.97
N ALA A 214 0.69 3.45 4.19
CA ALA A 214 -0.26 4.14 5.05
C ALA A 214 -1.37 3.19 5.51
N ALA A 215 -2.25 3.67 6.38
CA ALA A 215 -3.47 2.99 6.79
C ALA A 215 -4.65 3.95 6.79
N VAL A 216 -5.83 3.42 6.46
CA VAL A 216 -7.11 4.14 6.57
C VAL A 216 -7.92 3.53 7.69
N SER A 217 -8.62 4.35 8.47
CA SER A 217 -9.63 3.88 9.41
C SER A 217 -10.99 4.54 9.26
N VAL A 218 -12.01 3.81 9.73
CA VAL A 218 -13.35 4.32 10.02
C VAL A 218 -13.56 4.25 11.53
N SER A 219 -13.92 5.37 12.15
CA SER A 219 -14.21 5.48 13.59
C SER A 219 -15.71 5.59 13.83
N THR A 220 -16.26 4.65 14.58
CA THR A 220 -17.69 4.55 14.89
C THR A 220 -17.92 4.76 16.39
N PRO A 221 -18.91 5.58 16.80
CA PRO A 221 -19.32 5.66 18.20
C PRO A 221 -19.83 4.30 18.70
N LYS A 222 -19.34 3.85 19.86
CA LYS A 222 -19.76 2.59 20.50
C LYS A 222 -21.27 2.53 20.72
N ALA A 223 -21.90 3.66 21.04
CA ALA A 223 -23.33 3.77 21.31
C ALA A 223 -24.23 3.34 20.13
N ILE A 224 -23.74 3.45 18.89
CA ILE A 224 -24.49 3.06 17.69
C ILE A 224 -23.92 1.79 17.05
N PHE A 225 -22.88 1.19 17.63
CA PHE A 225 -22.20 0.04 17.05
C PHE A 225 -23.08 -1.21 17.07
N ASN A 226 -23.13 -1.91 15.94
CA ASN A 226 -23.69 -3.26 15.81
C ASN A 226 -22.96 -4.02 14.68
N GLU A 227 -23.25 -5.31 14.54
CA GLU A 227 -22.57 -6.16 13.56
C GLU A 227 -22.83 -5.73 12.11
N GLU A 228 -24.04 -5.26 11.80
CA GLU A 228 -24.41 -4.78 10.46
C GLU A 228 -23.58 -3.55 10.06
N ILE A 229 -23.44 -2.59 10.98
CA ILE A 229 -22.61 -1.40 10.80
C ILE A 229 -21.13 -1.78 10.70
N ALA A 230 -20.67 -2.74 11.50
CA ALA A 230 -19.30 -3.23 11.45
C ALA A 230 -18.98 -3.83 10.07
N GLU A 231 -19.82 -4.73 9.57
CA GLU A 231 -19.64 -5.35 8.26
C GLU A 231 -19.75 -4.35 7.11
N SER A 232 -20.71 -3.42 7.19
CA SER A 232 -20.84 -2.31 6.24
C SER A 232 -19.56 -1.46 6.21
N ASN A 233 -19.08 -1.02 7.37
CA ASN A 233 -17.86 -0.23 7.49
C ASN A 233 -16.63 -0.96 6.95
N LYS A 234 -16.44 -2.24 7.29
CA LYS A 234 -15.33 -3.06 6.78
C LYS A 234 -15.38 -3.16 5.25
N LYS A 235 -16.57 -3.40 4.68
CA LYS A 235 -16.78 -3.50 3.23
C LYS A 235 -16.38 -2.20 2.52
N TYR A 236 -16.91 -1.05 2.96
CA TYR A 236 -16.59 0.23 2.34
C TYR A 236 -15.14 0.65 2.56
N LEU A 237 -14.58 0.36 3.73
CA LEU A 237 -13.17 0.61 4.03
C LEU A 237 -12.25 -0.22 3.12
N LYS A 238 -12.57 -1.50 2.88
CA LYS A 238 -11.82 -2.35 1.95
C LYS A 238 -11.84 -1.78 0.54
N LEU A 239 -13.02 -1.40 0.03
CA LEU A 239 -13.15 -0.76 -1.27
C LEU A 239 -12.30 0.52 -1.36
N CYS A 240 -12.37 1.38 -0.35
CA CYS A 240 -11.59 2.61 -0.28
C CYS A 240 -10.09 2.33 -0.39
N VAL A 241 -9.58 1.42 0.44
CA VAL A 241 -8.16 1.05 0.48
C VAL A 241 -7.70 0.38 -0.81
N ASP A 242 -8.53 -0.44 -1.44
CA ASP A 242 -8.22 -1.10 -2.71
C ASP A 242 -8.08 -0.11 -3.85
N TYR A 243 -9.00 0.87 -3.94
CA TYR A 243 -8.90 1.92 -4.95
C TYR A 243 -7.68 2.81 -4.75
N ILE A 244 -7.39 3.21 -3.50
CA ILE A 244 -6.19 4.00 -3.20
C ILE A 244 -4.94 3.21 -3.57
N SER A 245 -4.84 1.95 -3.15
CA SER A 245 -3.66 1.12 -3.42
C SER A 245 -3.46 0.91 -4.92
N LYS A 246 -4.54 0.67 -5.68
CA LYS A 246 -4.49 0.55 -7.14
C LYS A 246 -3.98 1.83 -7.81
N GLU A 247 -4.41 3.01 -7.35
CA GLU A 247 -3.92 4.29 -7.86
C GLU A 247 -2.45 4.56 -7.50
N LEU A 248 -1.96 3.97 -6.40
CA LEU A 248 -0.54 3.95 -6.04
C LEU A 248 0.27 2.87 -6.78
N GLY A 249 -0.35 2.17 -7.74
CA GLY A 249 0.30 1.16 -8.57
C GLY A 249 0.38 -0.23 -7.94
N TYR A 250 -0.32 -0.49 -6.83
CA TYR A 250 -0.40 -1.84 -6.28
C TYR A 250 -1.19 -2.76 -7.23
N THR A 251 -0.53 -3.82 -7.68
CA THR A 251 -1.14 -4.93 -8.40
C THR A 251 -0.98 -6.19 -7.57
N GLU A 252 -2.09 -6.89 -7.30
CA GLU A 252 -1.99 -8.26 -6.80
C GLU A 252 -1.25 -9.09 -7.85
N CYS A 253 -0.33 -9.95 -7.40
CA CYS A 253 0.37 -10.86 -8.29
C CYS A 253 -0.67 -11.81 -8.89
N SER A 254 -1.20 -11.48 -10.07
CA SER A 254 -2.14 -12.35 -10.77
C SER A 254 -1.41 -13.66 -11.08
N ILE A 255 -1.94 -14.73 -10.50
CA ILE A 255 -1.59 -16.11 -10.84
C ILE A 255 -1.69 -16.28 -12.37
N SER A 256 -0.71 -17.01 -12.90
CA SER A 256 -0.47 -17.38 -14.30
C SER A 256 -1.72 -17.49 -15.20
N LYS A 257 -1.59 -17.04 -16.46
CA LYS A 257 -2.54 -17.16 -17.59
C LYS A 257 -3.04 -18.59 -17.94
N ARG A 258 -2.95 -19.57 -17.04
CA ARG A 258 -3.37 -20.97 -17.26
C ARG A 258 -4.83 -21.25 -16.92
N ASP A 259 -5.54 -20.36 -16.24
CA ASP A 259 -6.94 -20.60 -15.80
C ASP A 259 -8.01 -19.95 -16.71
N LEU A 260 -7.67 -19.65 -17.97
CA LEU A 260 -8.63 -19.13 -18.97
C LEU A 260 -8.61 -19.93 -20.28
N ALA A 261 -8.31 -21.24 -20.20
CA ALA A 261 -8.49 -22.18 -21.31
C ALA A 261 -9.72 -23.07 -21.07
#